data_AF-A0A414NTY2-F1
#
_entry.id   AF-A0A414NTY2-F1
#
_cell.length_a   1.000
_cell.length_b   1.000
_cell.length_c   1.000
_cell.angle_alpha   90.00
_cell.angle_beta   90.00
_cell.angle_gamma   90.00
#
_symmetry.space_group_name_H-M   'P 1'
#
loop_
_entity.id
_entity.type
_entity.pdbx_description
1 polymer ?
#
loop_
_entity_poly.entity_id
_entity_poly.type
_entity_poly.pdbx_seq_one_letter_code
_entity_poly.pdbx_strand_id
1 'polypeptide(L)'
;MMTMDENVWTPGLTLVTHLLQDTIENYAVDKTRIYGTGQSQGGMTNIAISDRYPDLFAAQWLVACQWNVQEMVAMKDKKLWITVCEGDNKAFPGMNEATALW
;
A
#
# COMPACT_ATOMS: atom_id res chain seq x y z
N MET A 1 -9.20 13.52 1.47
CA MET A 1 -9.30 12.05 1.30
C MET A 1 -7.90 11.46 1.22
N MET A 2 -7.74 10.19 1.60
CA MET A 2 -6.44 9.52 1.58
C MET A 2 -6.03 9.19 0.15
N THR A 3 -6.91 8.57 -0.62
CA THR A 3 -6.67 8.28 -2.03
C THR A 3 -7.86 8.73 -2.88
N MET A 4 -7.65 8.77 -4.19
CA MET A 4 -8.68 8.99 -5.21
C MET A 4 -8.41 8.03 -6.37
N ASP A 5 -9.39 7.84 -7.26
CA ASP A 5 -9.30 6.86 -8.37
C ASP A 5 -8.24 7.26 -9.41
N GLU A 6 -7.81 8.52 -9.44
CA GLU A 6 -6.75 9.03 -10.30
C GLU A 6 -5.34 8.58 -9.88
N ASN A 7 -5.21 7.84 -8.77
CA ASN A 7 -3.94 7.36 -8.21
C ASN A 7 -2.90 8.47 -7.94
N VAL A 8 -3.37 9.69 -7.70
CA VAL A 8 -2.49 10.83 -7.41
C VAL A 8 -2.15 10.96 -5.93
N TRP A 9 -0.97 11.52 -5.65
CA TRP A 9 -0.58 11.82 -4.28
C TRP A 9 -1.41 12.95 -3.69
N THR A 10 -2.20 12.64 -2.67
CA THR A 10 -3.12 13.59 -2.04
C THR A 10 -2.50 14.27 -0.82
N PRO A 11 -3.08 15.39 -0.34
CA PRO A 11 -2.73 15.96 0.96
C PRO A 11 -2.94 14.96 2.13
N GLY A 12 -3.87 14.01 2.01
CA GLY A 12 -4.08 12.96 3.01
C GLY A 12 -2.90 12.00 3.09
N LEU A 13 -2.31 11.62 1.96
CA LEU A 13 -1.08 10.82 1.92
C LEU A 13 0.10 11.58 2.53
N THR A 14 0.23 12.88 2.26
CA THR A 14 1.24 13.72 2.93
C THR A 14 1.07 13.69 4.45
N LEU A 15 -0.16 13.93 4.94
CA LEU A 15 -0.44 13.97 6.38
C LEU A 15 -0.09 12.65 7.07
N VAL A 16 -0.54 11.51 6.55
CA VAL A 16 -0.27 10.21 7.17
C VAL A 16 1.19 9.82 7.07
N THR A 17 1.86 10.17 5.97
CA THR A 17 3.30 9.90 5.82
C THR A 17 4.10 10.69 6.84
N HIS A 18 3.78 11.97 7.05
CA HIS A 18 4.43 12.77 8.09
C HIS A 18 4.18 12.19 9.49
N LEU A 19 2.95 11.76 9.79
CA LEU A 19 2.65 11.10 11.06
C LEU A 19 3.46 9.82 11.24
N LEU A 20 3.60 8.99 10.20
CA LEU A 20 4.42 7.78 10.23
C LEU A 20 5.88 8.12 10.50
N GLN A 21 6.46 9.07 9.77
CA GLN A 21 7.86 9.48 9.95
C GLN A 21 8.10 10.05 11.34
N ASP A 22 7.22 10.93 11.83
CA ASP A 22 7.27 11.50 13.18
C ASP A 22 7.20 10.40 14.25
N THR A 23 6.32 9.41 14.07
CA THR A 23 6.22 8.27 14.99
C THR A 23 7.48 7.40 14.96
N ILE A 24 8.04 7.15 13.78
CA ILE A 24 9.27 6.36 13.60
C ILE A 24 10.49 7.08 14.20
N GLU A 25 10.50 8.41 14.16
CA GLU A 25 11.60 9.24 14.69
C GLU A 25 11.53 9.39 16.21
N ASN A 26 10.33 9.65 16.75
CA ASN A 26 10.17 10.06 18.15
C ASN A 26 9.89 8.92 19.13
N TYR A 27 9.68 7.69 18.65
CA TYR A 27 9.43 6.53 19.49
C TYR A 27 10.42 5.40 19.20
N ALA A 28 10.52 4.44 20.12
CA ALA A 28 11.42 3.28 20.00
C ALA A 28 10.89 2.24 18.98
N VAL A 29 10.72 2.66 17.73
CA VAL A 29 10.28 1.82 16.61
C VAL A 29 11.49 1.07 16.04
N ASP A 30 11.34 -0.25 15.91
CA ASP A 30 12.28 -1.06 15.15
C ASP A 30 12.04 -0.85 13.65
N LYS A 31 12.92 -0.07 13.01
CA LYS A 31 12.82 0.29 11.59
C LYS A 31 12.89 -0.91 10.65
N THR A 32 13.34 -2.07 11.12
CA THR A 32 13.39 -3.31 10.33
C THR A 32 12.11 -4.14 10.42
N ARG A 33 11.16 -3.75 11.29
CA ARG A 33 9.91 -4.48 11.57
C ARG A 33 8.68 -3.59 11.55
N ILE A 34 8.61 -2.68 10.57
CA ILE A 34 7.41 -1.88 10.29
C ILE A 34 6.53 -2.66 9.33
N TYR A 35 5.26 -2.86 9.68
CA TYR A 35 4.31 -3.62 8.87
C TYR A 35 3.15 -2.73 8.42
N GLY A 36 2.70 -2.93 7.18
CA GLY A 36 1.58 -2.19 6.61
C GLY A 36 0.33 -3.05 6.49
N THR A 37 -0.84 -2.51 6.81
CA THR A 37 -2.11 -3.16 6.47
C THR A 37 -3.21 -2.14 6.27
N GLY A 38 -4.21 -2.52 5.47
CA GLY A 38 -5.41 -1.73 5.26
C GLY A 38 -6.40 -2.41 4.32
N GLN A 39 -7.67 -2.06 4.50
CA GLN A 39 -8.77 -2.54 3.67
C GLN A 39 -9.27 -1.43 2.74
N SER A 40 -9.59 -1.78 1.48
CA SER A 40 -10.08 -0.83 0.47
C SER A 40 -9.17 0.40 0.39
N GLN A 41 -9.69 1.62 0.58
CA GLN A 41 -8.90 2.86 0.59
C GLN A 41 -7.68 2.80 1.53
N GLY A 42 -7.75 2.07 2.65
CA GLY A 42 -6.61 1.86 3.54
C GLY A 42 -5.52 0.99 2.91
N GLY A 43 -5.89 -0.03 2.14
CA GLY A 43 -4.95 -0.83 1.36
C GLY A 43 -4.33 0.00 0.23
N MET A 44 -5.13 0.81 -0.46
CA MET A 44 -4.66 1.76 -1.49
C MET A 44 -3.61 2.74 -0.92
N THR A 45 -3.86 3.23 0.30
CA THR A 45 -2.94 4.12 1.02
C THR A 45 -1.57 3.45 1.23
N ASN A 46 -1.56 2.19 1.67
CA ASN A 46 -0.32 1.43 1.87
C ASN A 46 0.45 1.27 0.55
N ILE A 47 -0.25 0.97 -0.55
CA ILE A 47 0.35 0.82 -1.89
C ILE A 47 0.96 2.15 -2.34
N ALA A 48 0.21 3.25 -2.26
CA ALA A 48 0.68 4.58 -2.67
C ALA A 48 1.90 5.06 -1.87
N ILE A 49 1.96 4.76 -0.57
CA ILE A 49 3.14 5.04 0.26
C ILE A 49 4.33 4.17 -0.19
N SER A 50 4.09 2.90 -0.51
CA SER A 50 5.14 1.96 -0.91
C SER A 50 5.73 2.26 -2.28
N ASP A 51 4.96 2.86 -3.18
CA ASP A 51 5.47 3.38 -4.47
C ASP A 51 6.60 4.41 -4.25
N ARG A 52 6.45 5.30 -3.25
CA ARG A 52 7.48 6.31 -2.91
C ARG A 52 8.53 5.85 -1.92
N TYR A 53 8.14 4.95 -1.01
CA TYR A 53 8.98 4.47 0.08
C TYR A 53 8.97 2.93 0.08
N PRO A 54 9.56 2.29 -0.96
CA PRO A 54 9.43 0.84 -1.18
C PRO A 54 10.08 -0.03 -0.09
N ASP A 55 10.95 0.55 0.74
CA ASP A 55 11.62 -0.13 1.85
C ASP A 55 11.04 0.24 3.22
N LEU A 56 9.96 1.03 3.28
CA LEU A 56 9.34 1.42 4.54
C LEU A 56 8.76 0.22 5.29
N PHE A 57 8.09 -0.67 4.57
CA PHE A 57 7.42 -1.83 5.16
C PHE A 57 8.24 -3.09 4.96
N ALA A 58 8.48 -3.81 6.05
CA ALA A 58 9.11 -5.13 6.04
C ALA A 58 8.19 -6.21 5.42
N ALA A 59 6.87 -6.07 5.62
CA ALA A 59 5.83 -6.85 4.96
C ALA A 59 4.48 -6.11 5.02
N GLN A 60 3.56 -6.47 4.12
CA GLN A 60 2.24 -5.84 4.06
C GLN A 60 1.11 -6.85 3.89
N TRP A 61 -0.03 -6.58 4.53
CA TRP A 61 -1.29 -7.29 4.32
C TRP A 61 -2.34 -6.36 3.69
N LEU A 62 -2.59 -6.56 2.40
CA LEU A 62 -3.45 -5.71 1.56
C LEU A 62 -4.80 -6.39 1.35
N VAL A 63 -5.89 -5.72 1.74
CA VAL A 63 -7.24 -6.33 1.78
C VAL A 63 -8.21 -5.58 0.88
N ALA A 64 -8.83 -6.28 -0.08
CA ALA A 64 -9.89 -5.75 -0.96
C ALA A 64 -9.57 -4.34 -1.50
N CYS A 65 -8.35 -4.13 -1.98
CA CYS A 65 -7.87 -2.86 -2.50
C CYS A 65 -7.28 -3.03 -3.91
N GLN A 66 -7.08 -1.91 -4.60
CA GLN A 66 -6.55 -1.85 -5.95
C GLN A 66 -5.73 -0.59 -6.13
N TRP A 67 -4.83 -0.58 -7.11
CA TRP A 67 -4.09 0.61 -7.49
C TRP A 67 -3.74 0.53 -8.97
N ASN A 68 -2.91 1.45 -9.45
CA ASN A 68 -2.30 1.34 -10.77
C ASN A 68 -1.30 0.15 -10.82
N VAL A 69 -1.59 -0.83 -11.67
CA VAL A 69 -0.77 -2.05 -11.85
C VAL A 69 0.69 -1.73 -12.21
N GLN A 70 0.93 -0.71 -13.05
CA GLN A 70 2.27 -0.33 -13.48
C GLN A 70 3.09 0.28 -12.33
N GLU A 71 2.46 1.04 -11.44
CA GLU A 71 3.10 1.60 -10.25
C GLU A 71 3.39 0.51 -9.21
N MET A 72 2.48 -0.46 -9.08
CA MET A 72 2.64 -1.58 -8.14
C MET A 72 3.88 -2.45 -8.43
N VAL A 73 4.51 -2.33 -9.61
CA VAL A 73 5.82 -2.95 -9.92
C VAL A 73 6.90 -2.61 -8.88
N ALA A 74 6.83 -1.43 -8.24
CA ALA A 74 7.74 -1.05 -7.16
C ALA A 74 7.71 -2.03 -5.96
N MET A 75 6.62 -2.80 -5.83
CA MET A 75 6.40 -3.75 -4.74
C MET A 75 6.61 -5.22 -5.13
N LYS A 76 6.97 -5.53 -6.37
CA LYS A 76 6.98 -6.92 -6.89
C LYS A 76 7.84 -7.90 -6.09
N ASP A 77 8.97 -7.43 -5.55
CA ASP A 77 9.92 -8.23 -4.79
C ASP A 77 9.70 -8.12 -3.26
N LYS A 78 8.59 -7.51 -2.82
CA LYS A 78 8.26 -7.28 -1.41
C LYS A 78 7.43 -8.42 -0.83
N LYS A 79 7.44 -8.52 0.50
CA LYS A 79 6.64 -9.52 1.23
C LYS A 79 5.19 -9.05 1.33
N LEU A 80 4.34 -9.55 0.44
CA LEU A 80 2.93 -9.18 0.36
C LEU A 80 2.04 -10.38 0.69
N TRP A 81 1.02 -10.13 1.51
CA TRP A 81 -0.16 -10.99 1.60
C TRP A 81 -1.35 -10.21 1.06
N ILE A 82 -1.94 -10.67 -0.03
CA ILE A 82 -3.06 -10.01 -0.68
C ILE A 82 -4.32 -10.86 -0.44
N THR A 83 -5.41 -10.23 -0.01
CA THR A 83 -6.70 -10.90 0.22
C THR A 83 -7.80 -10.15 -0.49
N VAL A 84 -8.41 -10.79 -1.50
CA VAL A 84 -9.52 -10.22 -2.26
C VAL A 84 -10.58 -11.29 -2.49
N CYS A 85 -11.85 -10.94 -2.31
CA CYS A 85 -12.96 -11.83 -2.65
C CYS A 85 -13.16 -11.87 -4.16
N GLU A 86 -13.42 -13.06 -4.73
CA GLU A 86 -13.69 -13.22 -6.18
C GLU A 86 -14.87 -12.36 -6.68
N GLY A 87 -15.85 -12.08 -5.81
CA GLY A 87 -17.00 -11.23 -6.13
C GLY A 87 -16.71 -9.71 -6.11
N ASP A 88 -15.51 -9.28 -5.75
CA ASP A 88 -15.12 -7.87 -5.82
C ASP A 88 -14.74 -7.49 -7.25
N ASN A 89 -15.72 -7.00 -8.01
CA ASN A 89 -15.55 -6.64 -9.42
C ASN A 89 -14.59 -5.46 -9.68
N LYS A 90 -14.03 -4.85 -8.62
CA LYS A 90 -13.01 -3.80 -8.73
C LYS A 90 -11.65 -4.37 -8.38
N ALA A 91 -11.45 -4.77 -7.13
CA ALA A 91 -10.13 -5.16 -6.63
C ALA A 91 -9.64 -6.50 -7.21
N PHE A 92 -10.54 -7.44 -7.45
CA PHE A 92 -10.17 -8.78 -7.89
C PHE A 92 -9.43 -8.78 -9.25
N PRO A 93 -9.94 -8.15 -10.33
CA PRO A 93 -9.21 -8.13 -11.60
C PRO A 93 -7.87 -7.41 -11.50
N GLY A 94 -7.81 -6.24 -10.83
CA GLY A 94 -6.57 -5.45 -10.75
C GLY A 94 -5.45 -6.15 -9.97
N MET A 95 -5.77 -6.81 -8.85
CA MET A 95 -4.77 -7.55 -8.08
C MET A 95 -4.30 -8.83 -8.79
N ASN A 96 -5.17 -9.51 -9.54
CA ASN A 96 -4.76 -10.64 -10.38
C ASN A 96 -3.85 -10.20 -11.53
N GLU A 97 -4.15 -9.07 -12.18
CA GLU A 97 -3.29 -8.51 -13.22
C GLU A 97 -1.91 -8.14 -12.67
N ALA A 98 -1.86 -7.46 -11.52
CA ALA A 98 -0.60 -7.07 -10.89
C ALA A 98 0.27 -8.28 -10.53
N THR A 99 -0.31 -9.27 -9.87
CA THR A 99 0.42 -10.47 -9.43
C THR A 99 0.83 -11.38 -10.58
N ALA A 100 0.15 -11.33 -11.74
CA ALA A 100 0.59 -12.06 -12.94
C ALA A 100 1.87 -11.49 -13.58
N LEU A 101 2.28 -10.26 -13.22
CA LEU A 101 3.48 -9.61 -13.74
C LEU A 101 4.72 -9.80 -12.86
N TRP A 102 4.60 -10.45 -11.70
CA TRP A 102 5.64 -10.54 -10.66
C TRP A 102 6.07 -11.98 -10.38
#